data_AF-A0A818KK02-F1
#
_entry.id   AF-A0A818KK02-F1
#
_cell.length_a   1.000
_cell.length_b   1.000
_cell.length_c   1.000
_cell.angle_alpha   90.00
_cell.angle_beta   90.00
_cell.angle_gamma   90.00
#
_symmetry.space_group_name_H-M   'P 1'
#
loop_
_entity.id
_entity.type
_entity.pdbx_description
1 polymer ?
#
loop_
_entity_poly.entity_id
_entity_poly.type
_entity_poly.pdbx_seq_one_letter_code
_entity_poly.pdbx_strand_id
1 'polypeptide(L)'
;MSSTKFLDIFNNVDEYKQTICSKVIDVIRTSNRLAVENFDQILTIDSCQDKINKLSERILNRIYQIKSHIQSSNWNQLDLDEKIEQLVDINDTLFEQIASALDEADGIKKSPVSTTMRQILIKPQLKFKYKIDNSTIIPFISKIRIKPNALTPLPMIMTHMNFESIDPNLLEKHPEILDHPYFDEITAFEPDEILLKKIEPQYPKSIEETKYLFVDTVEKLKIMMDHIEMQLELAVDLEHHSYRSYQGFTCLMQISSRTEDFLIDTLTLRDELSILNNVFTNPKVLKVFHGADWDIEWLQKDFGIYIVNMFDTYRAAKELNLPTLSLAYLLKTYCNIDASKQFQLADWRIRPLPKEYCRYAREDTHYLLYIYDRLRNQLLDLNENNSQLLRLVYTKSKIICQKLYKKPIFDENAYKTLYLKCHKTTFDGSQLTALKLLYAWRDKIAREEDESTSYVLPDLMLIHIAELLPKDIQGIRASCKLVPELVEKNLEDIHRLLIQAIEKPLSETNDGEFESLQNKRSIASSDTNISIDSSLNNDNKRAKLVSEKY
;
A
#
# COMPACT_ATOMS: atom_id res chain seq x y z
N MET A 1 -1.44 47.38 11.67
CA MET A 1 -1.12 46.10 11.00
C MET A 1 -1.18 45.02 12.06
N SER A 2 -2.22 44.19 12.04
CA SER A 2 -2.36 43.05 12.95
C SER A 2 -1.31 42.01 12.58
N SER A 3 -0.40 41.66 13.50
CA SER A 3 0.52 40.54 13.28
C SER A 3 -0.30 39.25 13.39
N THR A 4 -0.64 38.64 12.26
CA THR A 4 -1.25 37.32 12.21
C THR A 4 -0.30 36.32 12.87
N LYS A 5 -0.66 35.86 14.07
CA LYS A 5 0.04 34.78 14.76
C LYS A 5 -0.09 33.48 13.96
N PHE A 6 0.99 32.70 13.93
CA PHE A 6 1.00 31.35 13.39
C PHE A 6 0.33 30.40 14.39
N LEU A 7 -0.71 29.68 13.96
CA LEU A 7 -1.51 28.76 14.80
C LEU A 7 -2.03 29.40 16.10
N ASP A 8 -2.41 30.68 16.07
CA ASP A 8 -3.03 31.47 17.16
C ASP A 8 -2.19 31.70 18.43
N ILE A 9 -1.13 30.91 18.65
CA ILE A 9 -0.28 30.97 19.85
C ILE A 9 1.20 31.28 19.56
N PHE A 10 1.68 31.12 18.33
CA PHE A 10 3.08 31.40 17.98
C PHE A 10 3.19 32.66 17.13
N ASN A 11 4.26 33.44 17.27
CA ASN A 11 4.42 34.66 16.48
C ASN A 11 4.90 34.34 15.05
N ASN A 12 5.63 33.24 14.86
CA ASN A 12 6.10 32.77 13.55
C ASN A 12 6.39 31.25 13.57
N VAL A 13 6.70 30.71 12.38
CA VAL A 13 7.00 29.29 12.16
C VAL A 13 8.27 28.85 12.89
N ASP A 14 9.27 29.72 13.02
CA ASP A 14 10.56 29.38 13.65
C ASP A 14 10.41 29.21 15.16
N GLU A 15 9.64 30.09 15.81
CA GLU A 15 9.28 29.99 17.23
C GLU A 15 8.50 28.68 17.50
N TYR A 16 7.55 28.33 16.62
CA TYR A 16 6.84 27.06 16.68
C TYR A 16 7.82 25.88 16.58
N LYS A 17 8.68 25.85 15.55
CA LYS A 17 9.66 24.79 15.33
C LYS A 17 10.58 24.61 16.53
N GLN A 18 11.18 25.69 17.02
CA GLN A 18 12.12 25.64 18.14
C GLN A 18 11.45 25.13 19.42
N THR A 19 10.24 25.61 19.71
CA THR A 19 9.47 25.21 20.90
C THR A 19 9.06 23.74 20.84
N ILE A 20 8.57 23.26 19.69
CA ILE A 20 8.15 21.87 19.52
C ILE A 20 9.36 20.92 19.52
N CYS A 21 10.42 21.25 18.78
CA CYS A 21 11.65 20.44 18.75
C CYS A 21 12.26 20.28 20.15
N SER A 22 12.32 21.35 20.96
CA SER A 22 12.81 21.26 22.34
C SER A 22 11.97 20.28 23.17
N LYS A 23 10.63 20.38 23.10
CA LYS A 23 9.74 19.47 23.83
C LYS A 23 9.88 18.02 23.37
N VAL A 24 10.00 17.78 22.07
CA VAL A 24 10.20 16.45 21.50
C VAL A 24 11.53 15.85 21.97
N ILE A 25 12.62 16.64 21.99
CA ILE A 25 13.92 16.22 22.50
C ILE A 25 13.83 15.82 23.97
N ASP A 26 13.10 16.57 24.80
CA ASP A 26 12.93 16.23 26.22
C ASP A 26 12.14 14.92 26.42
N VAL A 27 11.14 14.67 25.59
CA VAL A 27 10.40 13.39 25.57
C VAL A 27 11.33 12.24 25.17
N ILE A 28 12.15 12.41 24.13
CA ILE A 28 13.11 11.38 23.67
C ILE A 28 14.14 11.08 24.76
N ARG A 29 14.70 12.10 25.40
CA ARG A 29 15.64 11.92 26.53
C ARG A 29 14.99 11.16 27.68
N THR A 30 13.74 11.48 28.01
CA THR A 30 13.00 10.81 29.08
C THR A 30 12.70 9.36 28.73
N SER A 31 12.32 9.09 27.48
CA SER A 31 12.10 7.73 26.97
C SER A 31 13.37 6.88 27.02
N ASN A 32 14.51 7.43 26.58
CA ASN A 32 15.79 6.73 26.58
C ASN A 32 16.29 6.42 28.00
N ARG A 33 15.96 7.27 28.99
CA ARG A 33 16.26 7.00 30.41
C ARG A 33 15.42 5.87 30.99
N LEU A 34 14.25 5.59 30.42
CA LEU A 34 13.40 4.48 30.83
C LEU A 34 13.95 3.12 30.34
N ALA A 35 14.70 3.13 29.23
CA ALA A 35 15.28 1.95 28.61
C ALA A 35 16.60 1.47 29.27
N VAL A 36 17.07 2.17 30.31
CA VAL A 36 18.33 1.88 30.98
C VAL A 36 18.08 1.62 32.47
N GLU A 37 18.44 0.41 32.90
CA GLU A 37 18.40 -0.17 34.25
C GLU A 37 17.04 -0.71 34.74
N ASN A 38 17.00 -2.04 34.94
CA ASN A 38 15.97 -2.79 35.67
C ASN A 38 14.53 -2.75 35.13
N PHE A 39 14.32 -2.46 33.84
CA PHE A 39 12.99 -2.47 33.21
C PHE A 39 12.27 -3.82 33.41
N ASP A 40 12.98 -4.94 33.24
CA ASP A 40 12.41 -6.28 33.46
C ASP A 40 11.95 -6.53 34.90
N GLN A 41 12.62 -5.94 35.89
CA GLN A 41 12.21 -6.03 37.30
C GLN A 41 11.00 -5.14 37.57
N ILE A 42 10.88 -3.99 36.91
CA ILE A 42 9.75 -3.07 37.04
C ILE A 42 8.47 -3.68 36.44
N LEU A 43 8.59 -4.47 35.36
CA LEU A 43 7.46 -5.18 34.73
C LEU A 43 6.86 -6.29 35.61
N THR A 44 7.60 -6.77 36.63
CA THR A 44 7.09 -7.78 37.60
C THR A 44 6.19 -7.18 38.68
N ILE A 45 6.06 -5.85 38.74
CA ILE A 45 5.20 -5.14 39.70
C ILE A 45 3.90 -4.75 38.99
N ASP A 46 2.79 -5.41 39.32
CA ASP A 46 1.48 -5.23 38.66
C ASP A 46 1.03 -3.75 38.55
N SER A 47 1.26 -2.95 39.60
CA SER A 47 0.94 -1.51 39.63
C SER A 47 1.76 -0.68 38.63
N CYS A 48 2.98 -1.11 38.31
CA CYS A 48 3.85 -0.47 37.32
C CYS A 48 3.47 -0.92 35.90
N GLN A 49 3.15 -2.21 35.73
CA GLN A 49 2.72 -2.77 34.45
C GLN A 49 1.49 -2.04 33.90
N ASP A 50 0.48 -1.80 34.72
CA ASP A 50 -0.73 -1.06 34.32
C ASP A 50 -0.44 0.37 33.87
N LYS A 51 0.49 1.06 34.55
CA LYS A 51 0.88 2.42 34.17
C LYS A 51 1.67 2.45 32.86
N ILE A 52 2.57 1.49 32.67
CA ILE A 52 3.35 1.34 31.44
C ILE A 52 2.43 1.01 30.26
N ASN A 53 1.47 0.10 30.44
CA ASN A 53 0.49 -0.25 29.41
C ASN A 53 -0.34 0.98 29.00
N LYS A 54 -0.88 1.74 29.97
CA LYS A 54 -1.63 2.98 29.70
C LYS A 54 -0.80 4.04 28.98
N LEU A 55 0.48 4.19 29.34
CA LEU A 55 1.39 5.11 28.65
C LEU A 55 1.70 4.65 27.21
N SER A 56 1.92 3.36 27.02
CA SER A 56 2.18 2.75 25.73
C SER A 56 0.99 2.92 24.77
N GLU A 57 -0.23 2.66 25.25
CA GLU A 57 -1.45 2.91 24.49
C GLU A 57 -1.62 4.38 24.11
N ARG A 58 -1.27 5.31 25.00
CA ARG A 58 -1.32 6.75 24.68
C ARG A 58 -0.33 7.12 23.58
N ILE A 59 0.88 6.58 23.61
CA ILE A 59 1.90 6.82 22.57
C ILE A 59 1.43 6.22 21.24
N LEU A 60 0.98 4.96 21.23
CA LEU A 60 0.47 4.29 20.03
C LEU A 60 -0.73 5.03 19.43
N ASN A 61 -1.63 5.56 20.26
CA ASN A 61 -2.75 6.38 19.79
C ASN A 61 -2.31 7.70 19.15
N ARG A 62 -1.24 8.34 19.66
CA ARG A 62 -0.67 9.55 19.05
C ARG A 62 -0.01 9.24 17.70
N ILE A 63 0.73 8.14 17.64
CA ILE A 63 1.33 7.64 16.40
C ILE A 63 0.23 7.37 15.36
N TYR A 64 -0.85 6.69 15.74
CA TYR A 64 -2.01 6.47 14.87
C TYR A 64 -2.65 7.77 14.38
N GLN A 65 -2.80 8.78 15.24
CA GLN A 65 -3.33 10.09 14.83
C GLN A 65 -2.46 10.75 13.77
N ILE A 66 -1.13 10.80 13.98
CA ILE A 66 -0.18 11.38 13.02
C ILE A 66 -0.26 10.60 11.69
N LYS A 67 -0.21 9.27 11.77
CA LYS A 67 -0.36 8.36 10.63
C LYS A 67 -1.64 8.62 9.82
N SER A 68 -2.77 8.80 10.50
CA SER A 68 -4.07 8.98 9.86
C SER A 68 -4.18 10.24 8.99
N HIS A 69 -3.29 11.22 9.18
CA HIS A 69 -3.18 12.41 8.33
C HIS A 69 -2.39 12.17 7.04
N ILE A 70 -1.62 11.08 6.95
CA ILE A 70 -0.75 10.77 5.81
C ILE A 70 -1.39 9.69 4.94
N GLN A 71 -1.91 8.61 5.54
CA GLN A 71 -2.49 7.48 4.80
C GLN A 71 -3.62 6.78 5.56
N SER A 72 -4.64 6.33 4.83
CA SER A 72 -5.77 5.57 5.36
C SER A 72 -5.52 4.07 5.35
N SER A 73 -5.43 3.41 6.51
CA SER A 73 -5.52 1.94 6.60
C SER A 73 -5.97 1.46 8.00
N ASN A 74 -6.38 0.19 8.09
CA ASN A 74 -7.02 -0.46 9.25
C ASN A 74 -6.07 -0.75 10.43
N TRP A 75 -5.41 0.28 10.97
CA TRP A 75 -4.41 0.18 12.05
C TRP A 75 -4.83 -0.66 13.25
N ASN A 76 -6.09 -0.57 13.69
CA ASN A 76 -6.55 -1.24 14.90
C ASN A 76 -6.72 -2.76 14.75
N GLN A 77 -6.77 -3.27 13.52
CA GLN A 77 -6.88 -4.70 13.22
C GLN A 77 -5.52 -5.37 13.00
N LEU A 78 -4.45 -4.57 12.97
CA LEU A 78 -3.10 -5.03 12.71
C LEU A 78 -2.41 -5.46 13.99
N ASP A 79 -1.57 -6.48 13.88
CA ASP A 79 -0.64 -6.82 14.95
C ASP A 79 0.45 -5.74 15.12
N LEU A 80 1.32 -5.88 16.12
CA LEU A 80 2.34 -4.86 16.40
C LEU A 80 3.37 -4.75 15.27
N ASP A 81 3.66 -5.85 14.59
CA ASP A 81 4.66 -5.91 13.53
C ASP A 81 4.12 -5.25 12.26
N GLU A 82 2.88 -5.55 11.87
CA GLU A 82 2.15 -4.91 10.77
C GLU A 82 1.97 -3.39 11.01
N LYS A 83 1.81 -2.97 12.27
CA LYS A 83 1.81 -1.54 12.64
C LYS A 83 3.16 -0.89 12.41
N ILE A 84 4.26 -1.58 12.75
CA ILE A 84 5.62 -1.09 12.50
C ILE A 84 5.87 -0.98 11.00
N GLU A 85 5.49 -1.99 10.21
CA GLU A 85 5.59 -1.99 8.74
C GLU A 85 4.92 -0.76 8.13
N GLN A 86 3.67 -0.47 8.52
CA GLN A 86 2.98 0.72 8.04
C GLN A 86 3.66 2.04 8.44
N LEU A 87 4.31 2.11 9.60
CA LEU A 87 5.05 3.32 9.99
C LEU A 87 6.31 3.52 9.17
N VAL A 88 6.98 2.43 8.78
CA VAL A 88 8.14 2.47 7.89
C VAL A 88 7.72 3.00 6.53
N ASP A 89 6.66 2.46 5.92
CA ASP A 89 6.14 2.90 4.62
C ASP A 89 5.75 4.39 4.63
N ILE A 90 5.15 4.85 5.72
CA ILE A 90 4.76 6.25 5.91
C ILE A 90 5.99 7.15 6.05
N ASN A 91 6.98 6.74 6.84
CA ASN A 91 8.23 7.48 6.95
C ASN A 91 8.93 7.57 5.60
N ASP A 92 8.94 6.50 4.81
CA ASP A 92 9.48 6.51 3.45
C ASP A 92 8.73 7.51 2.56
N THR A 93 7.40 7.50 2.60
CA THR A 93 6.55 8.47 1.88
C THR A 93 6.86 9.92 2.30
N LEU A 94 7.04 10.19 3.59
CA LEU A 94 7.37 11.53 4.10
C LEU A 94 8.78 11.96 3.70
N PHE A 95 9.78 11.08 3.80
CA PHE A 95 11.14 11.39 3.40
C PHE A 95 11.23 11.66 1.90
N GLU A 96 10.43 10.98 1.09
CA GLU A 96 10.33 11.24 -0.35
C GLU A 96 9.71 12.62 -0.64
N GLN A 97 8.63 12.99 0.07
CA GLN A 97 8.04 14.34 -0.05
C GLN A 97 9.04 15.43 0.34
N ILE A 98 9.83 15.20 1.39
CA ILE A 98 10.88 16.12 1.84
C ILE A 98 12.00 16.19 0.79
N ALA A 99 12.47 15.06 0.27
CA ALA A 99 13.49 15.03 -0.77
C ALA A 99 13.03 15.77 -2.04
N SER A 100 11.80 15.53 -2.50
CA SER A 100 11.21 16.22 -3.65
C SER A 100 11.08 17.74 -3.43
N ALA A 101 10.72 18.16 -2.22
CA ALA A 101 10.64 19.57 -1.85
C ALA A 101 12.03 20.23 -1.75
N LEU A 102 13.05 19.50 -1.29
CA LEU A 102 14.43 19.95 -1.26
C LEU A 102 15.02 20.06 -2.68
N ASP A 103 14.77 19.08 -3.55
CA ASP A 103 15.17 19.13 -4.96
C ASP A 103 14.52 20.31 -5.71
N GLU A 104 13.28 20.65 -5.36
CA GLU A 104 12.58 21.84 -5.87
C GLU A 104 13.20 23.13 -5.33
N ALA A 105 13.55 23.18 -4.04
CA ALA A 105 14.18 24.33 -3.41
C ALA A 105 15.63 24.57 -3.90
N ASP A 106 16.38 23.51 -4.18
CA ASP A 106 17.76 23.54 -4.69
C ASP A 106 17.83 23.78 -6.21
N GLY A 107 16.68 23.89 -6.88
CA GLY A 107 16.62 24.23 -8.31
C GLY A 107 17.12 23.11 -9.24
N ILE A 108 17.25 21.87 -8.74
CA ILE A 108 17.75 20.71 -9.49
C ILE A 108 16.76 20.28 -10.59
N LYS A 109 15.49 20.73 -10.52
CA LYS A 109 14.51 20.66 -11.63
C LYS A 109 14.78 21.63 -12.80
N LYS A 110 15.92 22.33 -12.85
CA LYS A 110 16.41 23.03 -14.05
C LYS A 110 17.49 22.25 -14.82
N SER A 111 17.33 20.93 -14.94
CA SER A 111 17.79 20.26 -16.17
C SER A 111 16.65 20.30 -17.18
N PRO A 112 16.89 20.69 -18.45
CA PRO A 112 15.85 20.94 -19.43
C PRO A 112 15.28 19.62 -19.96
N VAL A 113 14.59 18.86 -19.12
CA VAL A 113 13.57 17.93 -19.59
C VAL A 113 12.31 18.77 -19.78
N SER A 114 12.30 19.46 -20.92
CA SER A 114 11.12 20.01 -21.59
C SER A 114 9.97 20.46 -20.68
N THR A 115 9.98 21.73 -20.27
CA THR A 115 8.75 22.50 -20.01
C THR A 115 7.97 22.79 -21.31
N THR A 116 8.20 21.99 -22.37
CA THR A 116 7.53 22.03 -23.66
C THR A 116 6.56 20.85 -23.70
N MET A 117 5.27 21.18 -23.60
CA MET A 117 4.11 20.29 -23.61
C MET A 117 4.00 19.35 -22.40
N ARG A 118 3.05 19.64 -21.49
CA ARG A 118 2.24 18.56 -20.90
C ARG A 118 1.60 17.84 -22.09
N GLN A 119 2.28 16.85 -22.67
CA GLN A 119 1.63 15.94 -23.59
C GLN A 119 0.43 15.40 -22.84
N ILE A 120 -0.77 15.66 -23.35
CA ILE A 120 -1.98 15.05 -22.84
C ILE A 120 -1.77 13.56 -23.07
N LEU A 121 -1.34 12.85 -22.02
CA LEU A 121 -1.18 11.41 -22.05
C LEU A 121 -2.57 10.83 -22.28
N ILE A 122 -2.78 10.31 -23.48
CA ILE A 122 -4.01 9.60 -23.82
C ILE A 122 -4.09 8.39 -22.91
N LYS A 123 -5.23 8.22 -22.27
CA LYS A 123 -5.51 7.11 -21.35
C LYS A 123 -5.30 5.77 -22.07
N PRO A 124 -4.32 4.92 -21.66
CA PRO A 124 -4.03 3.67 -22.35
C PRO A 124 -5.23 2.71 -22.35
N GLN A 125 -6.09 2.78 -21.33
CA GLN A 125 -7.31 1.97 -21.24
C GLN A 125 -8.25 2.14 -22.45
N LEU A 126 -8.20 3.29 -23.14
CA LEU A 126 -9.01 3.52 -24.36
C LEU A 126 -8.59 2.63 -25.54
N LYS A 127 -7.38 2.04 -25.48
CA LYS A 127 -6.84 1.14 -26.50
C LYS A 127 -6.96 -0.34 -26.13
N PHE A 128 -7.41 -0.64 -24.91
CA PHE A 128 -7.59 -2.03 -24.50
C PHE A 128 -8.68 -2.70 -25.33
N LYS A 129 -8.47 -3.97 -25.67
CA LYS A 129 -9.43 -4.76 -26.46
C LYS A 129 -10.79 -4.86 -25.76
N TYR A 130 -10.76 -5.02 -24.44
CA TYR A 130 -11.95 -5.14 -23.61
C TYR A 130 -12.05 -3.95 -22.66
N LYS A 131 -13.27 -3.42 -22.50
CA LYS A 131 -13.55 -2.35 -21.53
C LYS A 131 -13.35 -2.88 -20.10
N ILE A 132 -12.77 -2.06 -19.25
CA ILE A 132 -12.62 -2.37 -17.82
C ILE A 132 -13.99 -2.32 -17.14
N ASP A 133 -14.33 -3.39 -16.41
CA ASP A 133 -15.54 -3.48 -15.63
C ASP A 133 -15.31 -3.05 -14.17
N ASN A 134 -15.71 -1.81 -13.87
CA ASN A 134 -15.71 -1.22 -12.54
C ASN A 134 -17.06 -1.39 -11.80
N SER A 135 -17.99 -2.17 -12.34
CA SER A 135 -19.30 -2.36 -11.71
C SER A 135 -19.22 -3.16 -10.41
N THR A 136 -20.22 -2.95 -9.55
CA THR A 136 -20.42 -3.69 -8.29
C THR A 136 -21.29 -4.93 -8.45
N ILE A 137 -21.90 -5.11 -9.64
CA ILE A 137 -22.90 -6.16 -9.89
C ILE A 137 -22.23 -7.52 -10.01
N ILE A 138 -21.12 -7.57 -10.75
CA ILE A 138 -20.42 -8.82 -11.04
C ILE A 138 -19.13 -8.84 -10.19
N PRO A 139 -18.91 -9.85 -9.35
CA PRO A 139 -17.64 -10.04 -8.64
C PRO A 139 -16.47 -10.20 -9.62
N PHE A 140 -15.25 -10.22 -9.11
CA PHE A 140 -14.11 -10.54 -9.96
C PHE A 140 -14.23 -11.99 -10.47
N ILE A 141 -14.07 -12.18 -11.79
CA ILE A 141 -13.94 -13.49 -12.42
C ILE A 141 -12.56 -13.53 -13.08
N SER A 142 -11.81 -14.60 -12.84
CA SER A 142 -10.48 -14.77 -13.40
C SER A 142 -10.48 -14.71 -14.92
N LYS A 143 -9.52 -13.99 -15.51
CA LYS A 143 -9.37 -13.85 -16.96
C LYS A 143 -8.77 -15.08 -17.67
N ILE A 144 -8.36 -16.10 -16.92
CA ILE A 144 -7.68 -17.28 -17.47
C ILE A 144 -8.54 -18.03 -18.49
N ARG A 145 -7.91 -18.53 -19.55
CA ARG A 145 -8.54 -19.36 -20.60
C ARG A 145 -7.89 -20.72 -20.76
N ILE A 146 -6.59 -20.78 -20.50
CA ILE A 146 -5.77 -21.98 -20.59
C ILE A 146 -5.05 -22.09 -19.26
N LYS A 147 -5.13 -23.27 -18.63
CA LYS A 147 -4.49 -23.57 -17.35
C LYS A 147 -3.33 -24.55 -17.58
N PRO A 148 -2.14 -24.09 -18.00
CA PRO A 148 -0.96 -24.95 -18.10
C PRO A 148 -0.54 -25.46 -16.71
N ASN A 149 0.25 -26.53 -16.63
CA ASN A 149 0.75 -27.09 -15.36
C ASN A 149 -0.35 -27.49 -14.35
N ALA A 150 -1.55 -27.80 -14.84
CA ALA A 150 -2.70 -28.11 -14.01
C ALA A 150 -2.60 -29.50 -13.34
N LEU A 151 -2.86 -29.55 -12.05
CA LEU A 151 -3.25 -30.76 -11.32
C LEU A 151 -4.77 -30.93 -11.36
N THR A 152 -5.52 -29.83 -11.24
CA THR A 152 -6.98 -29.81 -11.37
C THR A 152 -7.41 -29.09 -12.65
N PRO A 153 -8.33 -29.66 -13.44
CA PRO A 153 -8.71 -29.07 -14.73
C PRO A 153 -9.41 -27.72 -14.51
N LEU A 154 -9.20 -26.78 -15.46
CA LEU A 154 -9.96 -25.54 -15.48
C LEU A 154 -11.44 -25.84 -15.76
N PRO A 155 -12.41 -25.22 -15.06
CA PRO A 155 -13.82 -25.38 -15.37
C PRO A 155 -14.10 -25.08 -16.84
N MET A 156 -14.75 -26.01 -17.55
CA MET A 156 -14.98 -25.91 -19.00
C MET A 156 -15.72 -24.64 -19.40
N ILE A 157 -16.54 -24.08 -18.52
CA ILE A 157 -17.25 -22.84 -18.80
C ILE A 157 -16.30 -21.64 -18.97
N MET A 158 -15.14 -21.64 -18.30
CA MET A 158 -14.18 -20.54 -18.35
C MET A 158 -13.42 -20.48 -19.68
N THR A 159 -13.25 -21.62 -20.39
CA THR A 159 -12.48 -21.67 -21.65
C THR A 159 -13.15 -20.89 -22.78
N HIS A 160 -14.48 -20.79 -22.76
CA HIS A 160 -15.28 -20.16 -23.81
C HIS A 160 -16.12 -18.98 -23.32
N MET A 161 -15.95 -18.56 -22.06
CA MET A 161 -16.73 -17.48 -21.47
C MET A 161 -16.49 -16.16 -22.23
N ASN A 162 -17.57 -15.44 -22.54
CA ASN A 162 -17.47 -14.05 -22.98
C ASN A 162 -17.62 -13.13 -21.76
N PHE A 163 -16.59 -12.36 -21.43
CA PHE A 163 -16.60 -11.44 -20.29
C PHE A 163 -17.33 -10.12 -20.55
N GLU A 164 -17.68 -9.81 -21.80
CA GLU A 164 -18.44 -8.60 -22.13
C GLU A 164 -19.90 -8.69 -21.67
N SER A 165 -20.42 -9.91 -21.50
CA SER A 165 -21.81 -10.17 -21.11
C SER A 165 -21.90 -11.39 -20.22
N ILE A 166 -21.58 -11.22 -18.93
CA ILE A 166 -21.77 -12.28 -17.94
C ILE A 166 -23.22 -12.24 -17.47
N ASP A 167 -23.96 -13.33 -17.67
CA ASP A 167 -25.29 -13.52 -17.07
C ASP A 167 -25.13 -13.64 -15.54
N PRO A 168 -25.77 -12.78 -14.72
CA PRO A 168 -25.71 -12.90 -13.27
C PRO A 168 -26.13 -14.27 -12.74
N ASN A 169 -27.05 -14.96 -13.43
CA ASN A 169 -27.50 -16.31 -13.04
C ASN A 169 -26.42 -17.39 -13.29
N LEU A 170 -25.36 -17.07 -14.03
CA LEU A 170 -24.24 -17.98 -14.26
C LEU A 170 -23.49 -18.27 -12.96
N LEU A 171 -23.37 -17.26 -12.10
CA LEU A 171 -22.67 -17.35 -10.82
C LEU A 171 -23.35 -18.30 -9.84
N GLU A 172 -24.68 -18.37 -9.87
CA GLU A 172 -25.43 -19.33 -9.04
C GLU A 172 -25.27 -20.77 -9.52
N LYS A 173 -25.15 -20.97 -10.84
CA LYS A 173 -25.01 -22.31 -11.44
C LYS A 173 -23.58 -22.83 -11.38
N HIS A 174 -22.60 -21.94 -11.42
CA HIS A 174 -21.18 -22.25 -11.48
C HIS A 174 -20.39 -21.42 -10.46
N PRO A 175 -20.59 -21.61 -9.15
CA PRO A 175 -19.87 -20.86 -8.13
C PRO A 175 -18.34 -21.06 -8.20
N GLU A 176 -17.88 -22.20 -8.74
CA GLU A 176 -16.47 -22.55 -8.88
C GLU A 176 -15.67 -21.58 -9.77
N ILE A 177 -16.32 -20.76 -10.61
CA ILE A 177 -15.62 -19.76 -11.45
C ILE A 177 -15.07 -18.57 -10.64
N LEU A 178 -15.52 -18.44 -9.39
CA LEU A 178 -15.05 -17.43 -8.44
C LEU A 178 -13.88 -17.91 -7.60
N ASP A 179 -13.54 -19.20 -7.68
CA ASP A 179 -12.42 -19.76 -6.92
C ASP A 179 -11.09 -19.40 -7.58
N HIS A 180 -10.02 -19.46 -6.78
CA HIS A 180 -8.68 -19.25 -7.28
C HIS A 180 -8.27 -20.41 -8.21
N PRO A 181 -8.01 -20.18 -9.52
CA PRO A 181 -7.82 -21.25 -10.50
C PRO A 181 -6.69 -22.21 -10.19
N TYR A 182 -5.63 -21.77 -9.50
CA TYR A 182 -4.47 -22.60 -9.13
C TYR A 182 -4.41 -22.97 -7.64
N PHE A 183 -5.53 -22.89 -6.91
CA PHE A 183 -5.52 -23.10 -5.45
C PHE A 183 -4.93 -24.47 -5.07
N ASP A 184 -5.33 -25.53 -5.77
CA ASP A 184 -4.87 -26.89 -5.49
C ASP A 184 -3.37 -27.06 -5.81
N GLU A 185 -2.90 -26.52 -6.95
CA GLU A 185 -1.49 -26.57 -7.35
C GLU A 185 -0.59 -25.83 -6.36
N ILE A 186 -1.01 -24.64 -5.93
CA ILE A 186 -0.29 -23.85 -4.93
C ILE A 186 -0.30 -24.55 -3.57
N THR A 187 -1.43 -25.17 -3.21
CA THR A 187 -1.56 -25.92 -1.96
C THR A 187 -0.70 -27.18 -1.94
N ALA A 188 -0.65 -27.90 -3.06
CA ALA A 188 0.13 -29.13 -3.20
C ALA A 188 1.64 -28.88 -3.38
N PHE A 189 2.06 -27.66 -3.75
CA PHE A 189 3.46 -27.33 -3.92
C PHE A 189 4.25 -27.43 -2.62
N GLU A 190 5.38 -28.14 -2.69
CA GLU A 190 6.42 -28.19 -1.68
C GLU A 190 7.78 -27.97 -2.36
N PRO A 191 8.71 -27.21 -1.76
CA PRO A 191 10.02 -26.99 -2.34
C PRO A 191 10.84 -28.29 -2.34
N ASP A 192 11.38 -28.64 -3.51
CA ASP A 192 12.27 -29.79 -3.68
C ASP A 192 13.59 -29.63 -2.90
N GLU A 193 14.26 -30.74 -2.60
CA GLU A 193 15.52 -30.79 -1.85
C GLU A 193 16.64 -29.93 -2.45
N ILE A 194 16.59 -29.63 -3.75
CA ILE A 194 17.57 -28.74 -4.42
C ILE A 194 17.39 -27.29 -3.94
N LEU A 195 16.14 -26.83 -3.80
CA LEU A 195 15.81 -25.49 -3.32
C LEU A 195 16.12 -25.30 -1.84
N LEU A 196 16.32 -26.40 -1.10
CA LEU A 196 16.54 -26.42 0.34
C LEU A 196 18.01 -26.62 0.73
N LYS A 197 18.93 -26.51 -0.23
CA LYS A 197 20.37 -26.63 -0.01
C LYS A 197 21.08 -25.31 -0.24
N LYS A 198 22.23 -25.16 0.42
CA LYS A 198 23.13 -24.04 0.14
C LYS A 198 23.64 -24.11 -1.29
N ILE A 199 23.84 -22.95 -1.89
CA ILE A 199 24.55 -22.80 -3.17
C ILE A 199 25.66 -21.78 -3.01
N GLU A 200 26.54 -21.77 -4.00
CA GLU A 200 27.40 -20.62 -4.22
C GLU A 200 26.56 -19.47 -4.79
N PRO A 201 26.44 -18.32 -4.09
CA PRO A 201 25.68 -17.18 -4.59
C PRO A 201 26.25 -16.64 -5.90
N GLN A 202 25.41 -16.47 -6.92
CA GLN A 202 25.85 -15.99 -8.23
C GLN A 202 25.55 -14.50 -8.36
N TYR A 203 26.59 -13.66 -8.21
CA TYR A 203 26.46 -12.22 -8.45
C TYR A 203 26.21 -11.95 -9.95
N PRO A 204 25.25 -11.07 -10.32
CA PRO A 204 24.96 -10.79 -11.72
C PRO A 204 26.09 -9.99 -12.37
N LYS A 205 26.10 -9.92 -13.71
CA LYS A 205 26.95 -8.94 -14.42
C LYS A 205 26.49 -7.53 -14.10
N SER A 206 27.27 -6.51 -14.47
CA SER A 206 26.78 -5.14 -14.37
C SER A 206 25.52 -4.94 -15.23
N ILE A 207 24.67 -3.99 -14.85
CA ILE A 207 23.45 -3.68 -15.61
C ILE A 207 23.77 -3.20 -17.03
N GLU A 208 24.93 -2.57 -17.23
CA GLU A 208 25.44 -2.12 -18.53
C GLU A 208 25.90 -3.28 -19.43
N GLU A 209 26.42 -4.37 -18.87
CA GLU A 209 26.90 -5.55 -19.61
C GLU A 209 25.83 -6.63 -19.81
N THR A 210 24.73 -6.53 -19.08
CA THR A 210 23.65 -7.50 -19.11
C THR A 210 22.73 -7.25 -20.30
N LYS A 211 22.43 -8.33 -21.04
CA LYS A 211 21.56 -8.24 -22.21
C LYS A 211 20.16 -7.83 -21.76
N TYR A 212 19.60 -6.84 -22.46
CA TYR A 212 18.34 -6.21 -22.13
C TYR A 212 17.42 -6.20 -23.34
N LEU A 213 16.15 -6.59 -23.14
CA LEU A 213 15.11 -6.53 -24.15
C LEU A 213 13.86 -5.80 -23.63
N PHE A 214 13.47 -4.74 -24.33
CA PHE A 214 12.16 -4.10 -24.13
C PHE A 214 11.10 -4.80 -24.99
N VAL A 215 10.15 -5.46 -24.35
CA VAL A 215 9.16 -6.36 -24.92
C VAL A 215 7.83 -5.61 -25.07
N ASP A 216 7.56 -5.10 -26.25
CA ASP A 216 6.39 -4.27 -26.61
C ASP A 216 5.57 -4.85 -27.78
N THR A 217 5.96 -6.02 -28.27
CA THR A 217 5.40 -6.70 -29.44
C THR A 217 5.30 -8.20 -29.18
N VAL A 218 4.35 -8.87 -29.84
CA VAL A 218 4.12 -10.32 -29.67
C VAL A 218 5.34 -11.13 -30.10
N GLU A 219 6.07 -10.66 -31.12
CA GLU A 219 7.30 -11.29 -31.59
C GLU A 219 8.40 -11.24 -30.52
N LYS A 220 8.59 -10.07 -29.88
CA LYS A 220 9.54 -9.95 -28.76
C LYS A 220 9.09 -10.72 -27.53
N LEU A 221 7.78 -10.80 -27.28
CA LEU A 221 7.22 -11.62 -26.21
C LEU A 221 7.57 -13.08 -26.44
N LYS A 222 7.44 -13.59 -27.66
CA LYS A 222 7.86 -14.94 -28.02
C LYS A 222 9.35 -15.17 -27.81
N ILE A 223 10.21 -14.25 -28.25
CA ILE A 223 11.67 -14.33 -28.03
C ILE A 223 11.99 -14.42 -26.53
N MET A 224 11.32 -13.61 -25.71
CA MET A 224 11.46 -13.67 -24.25
C MET A 224 10.97 -15.03 -23.71
N MET A 225 9.79 -15.50 -24.12
CA MET A 225 9.23 -16.79 -23.70
C MET A 225 10.19 -17.95 -23.99
N ASP A 226 10.73 -18.01 -25.21
CA ASP A 226 11.70 -19.05 -25.60
C ASP A 226 12.92 -19.07 -24.66
N HIS A 227 13.36 -17.90 -24.18
CA HIS A 227 14.45 -17.79 -23.20
C HIS A 227 14.02 -18.20 -21.78
N ILE A 228 12.91 -17.67 -21.28
CA ILE A 228 12.48 -17.87 -19.88
C ILE A 228 11.98 -19.29 -19.61
N GLU A 229 11.46 -20.00 -20.62
CA GLU A 229 11.06 -21.41 -20.52
C GLU A 229 12.24 -22.36 -20.25
N MET A 230 13.48 -21.92 -20.57
CA MET A 230 14.71 -22.68 -20.32
C MET A 230 15.35 -22.38 -18.95
N GLN A 231 14.79 -21.47 -18.17
CA GLN A 231 15.37 -21.05 -16.88
C GLN A 231 14.83 -21.88 -15.72
N LEU A 232 15.66 -22.06 -14.69
CA LEU A 232 15.26 -22.71 -13.44
C LEU A 232 14.66 -21.72 -12.43
N GLU A 233 14.98 -20.44 -12.58
CA GLU A 233 14.54 -19.37 -11.69
C GLU A 233 14.51 -18.02 -12.40
N LEU A 234 13.57 -17.18 -11.98
CA LEU A 234 13.33 -15.85 -12.52
C LEU A 234 13.03 -14.88 -11.38
N ALA A 235 13.54 -13.66 -11.45
CA ALA A 235 13.07 -12.55 -10.63
C ALA A 235 11.96 -11.80 -11.36
N VAL A 236 10.93 -11.36 -10.64
CA VAL A 236 9.78 -10.65 -11.20
C VAL A 236 9.38 -9.48 -10.31
N ASP A 237 9.00 -8.38 -10.94
CA ASP A 237 8.45 -7.18 -10.30
C ASP A 237 7.45 -6.49 -11.26
N LEU A 238 6.64 -5.56 -10.75
CA LEU A 238 5.65 -4.81 -11.52
C LEU A 238 5.64 -3.31 -11.21
N GLU A 239 5.34 -2.50 -12.22
CA GLU A 239 4.98 -1.10 -12.03
C GLU A 239 3.48 -0.88 -12.20
N HIS A 240 2.86 -0.23 -11.22
CA HIS A 240 1.40 -0.05 -11.18
C HIS A 240 1.00 1.43 -11.14
N HIS A 241 -0.11 1.75 -11.81
CA HIS A 241 -0.70 3.08 -11.80
C HIS A 241 -2.15 3.05 -11.33
N SER A 242 -2.47 3.87 -10.33
CA SER A 242 -3.82 3.96 -9.76
C SER A 242 -4.44 5.36 -9.86
N TYR A 243 -3.67 6.43 -10.11
CA TYR A 243 -4.24 7.78 -10.07
C TYR A 243 -5.29 8.03 -11.17
N ARG A 244 -5.06 7.49 -12.37
CA ARG A 244 -5.95 7.63 -13.54
C ARG A 244 -6.70 6.34 -13.91
N SER A 245 -7.10 5.59 -12.89
CA SER A 245 -7.86 4.33 -12.99
C SER A 245 -8.60 4.06 -11.68
N TYR A 246 -9.77 3.43 -11.73
CA TYR A 246 -10.51 3.13 -10.51
C TYR A 246 -9.89 1.95 -9.73
N GLN A 247 -9.68 0.82 -10.43
CA GLN A 247 -9.07 -0.38 -9.85
C GLN A 247 -7.54 -0.38 -9.95
N GLY A 248 -6.97 0.63 -10.61
CA GLY A 248 -5.57 0.64 -11.03
C GLY A 248 -5.27 -0.35 -12.15
N PHE A 249 -4.09 -0.22 -12.76
CA PHE A 249 -3.58 -1.16 -13.76
C PHE A 249 -2.06 -1.20 -13.77
N THR A 250 -1.53 -2.36 -14.14
CA THR A 250 -0.11 -2.61 -14.31
C THR A 250 0.38 -2.02 -15.62
N CYS A 251 1.42 -1.20 -15.54
CA CYS A 251 2.03 -0.44 -16.64
C CYS A 251 3.31 -1.06 -17.18
N LEU A 252 4.02 -1.81 -16.35
CA LEU A 252 5.25 -2.50 -16.71
C LEU A 252 5.36 -3.79 -15.90
N MET A 253 6.03 -4.79 -16.47
CA MET A 253 6.47 -5.97 -15.75
C MET A 253 7.95 -6.16 -16.02
N GLN A 254 8.70 -6.50 -14.99
CA GLN A 254 10.12 -6.70 -15.04
C GLN A 254 10.40 -8.17 -14.79
N ILE A 255 11.26 -8.77 -15.63
CA ILE A 255 11.70 -10.15 -15.45
C ILE A 255 13.21 -10.20 -15.64
N SER A 256 13.93 -10.77 -14.68
CA SER A 256 15.36 -11.07 -14.82
C SER A 256 15.61 -12.55 -14.70
N SER A 257 16.37 -13.10 -15.66
CA SER A 257 17.05 -14.38 -15.47
C SER A 257 18.45 -14.12 -14.88
N ARG A 258 19.25 -15.18 -14.72
CA ARG A 258 20.66 -15.04 -14.34
C ARG A 258 21.53 -14.32 -15.39
N THR A 259 21.01 -14.10 -16.59
CA THR A 259 21.81 -13.67 -17.76
C THR A 259 21.21 -12.51 -18.54
N GLU A 260 19.89 -12.28 -18.46
CA GLU A 260 19.18 -11.26 -19.24
C GLU A 260 18.09 -10.58 -18.42
N ASP A 261 17.84 -9.30 -18.72
CA ASP A 261 16.73 -8.52 -18.17
C ASP A 261 15.69 -8.22 -19.26
N PHE A 262 14.42 -8.26 -18.87
CA PHE A 262 13.29 -7.98 -19.73
C PHE A 262 12.40 -6.93 -19.08
N LEU A 263 12.05 -5.89 -19.84
CA LEU A 263 11.00 -4.95 -19.46
C LEU A 263 9.84 -5.13 -20.42
N ILE A 264 8.69 -5.54 -19.90
CA ILE A 264 7.51 -5.89 -20.68
C ILE A 264 6.50 -4.75 -20.61
N ASP A 265 6.13 -4.19 -21.76
CA ASP A 265 5.06 -3.20 -21.86
C ASP A 265 3.70 -3.87 -21.73
N THR A 266 3.21 -3.94 -20.49
CA THR A 266 1.93 -4.59 -20.16
C THR A 266 0.70 -3.80 -20.62
N LEU A 267 0.88 -2.54 -21.05
CA LEU A 267 -0.22 -1.77 -21.63
C LEU A 267 -0.50 -2.22 -23.06
N THR A 268 0.56 -2.43 -23.84
CA THR A 268 0.47 -2.85 -25.24
C THR A 268 0.18 -4.34 -25.37
N LEU A 269 0.76 -5.16 -24.50
CA LEU A 269 0.66 -6.63 -24.56
C LEU A 269 -0.42 -7.22 -23.64
N ARG A 270 -1.28 -6.39 -23.03
CA ARG A 270 -2.24 -6.77 -21.98
C ARG A 270 -2.97 -8.10 -22.22
N ASP A 271 -3.47 -8.32 -23.43
CA ASP A 271 -4.28 -9.50 -23.75
C ASP A 271 -3.44 -10.75 -24.10
N GLU A 272 -2.13 -10.60 -24.32
CA GLU A 272 -1.21 -11.66 -24.77
C GLU A 272 -0.40 -12.26 -23.61
N LEU A 273 -0.34 -11.57 -22.46
CA LEU A 273 0.53 -11.96 -21.33
C LEU A 273 0.08 -13.22 -20.59
N SER A 274 -1.14 -13.72 -20.82
CA SER A 274 -1.60 -14.97 -20.20
C SER A 274 -0.73 -16.19 -20.53
N ILE A 275 0.07 -16.12 -21.61
CA ILE A 275 1.08 -17.13 -21.98
C ILE A 275 2.16 -17.33 -20.91
N LEU A 276 2.43 -16.30 -20.08
CA LEU A 276 3.40 -16.39 -18.98
C LEU A 276 3.04 -17.48 -17.97
N ASN A 277 1.76 -17.88 -17.87
CA ASN A 277 1.35 -19.00 -17.02
C ASN A 277 2.12 -20.30 -17.36
N ASN A 278 2.58 -20.51 -18.60
CA ASN A 278 3.41 -21.67 -18.94
C ASN A 278 4.64 -21.82 -18.03
N VAL A 279 5.23 -20.70 -17.62
CA VAL A 279 6.41 -20.65 -16.75
C VAL A 279 6.04 -20.27 -15.32
N PHE A 280 5.14 -19.31 -15.15
CA PHE A 280 4.77 -18.76 -13.84
C PHE A 280 4.00 -19.76 -12.97
N THR A 281 3.30 -20.71 -13.58
CA THR A 281 2.63 -21.80 -12.85
C THR A 281 3.38 -23.14 -12.93
N ASN A 282 4.53 -23.18 -13.62
CA ASN A 282 5.37 -24.36 -13.63
C ASN A 282 6.06 -24.52 -12.26
N PRO A 283 5.76 -25.58 -11.48
CA PRO A 283 6.33 -25.74 -10.14
C PRO A 283 7.84 -25.99 -10.16
N LYS A 284 8.44 -26.33 -11.31
CA LYS A 284 9.88 -26.56 -11.46
C LYS A 284 10.69 -25.29 -11.67
N VAL A 285 10.03 -24.17 -11.97
CA VAL A 285 10.68 -22.87 -12.16
C VAL A 285 10.40 -22.03 -10.93
N LEU A 286 11.43 -21.53 -10.25
CA LEU A 286 11.25 -20.64 -9.11
C LEU A 286 10.95 -19.21 -9.58
N LYS A 287 9.94 -18.55 -9.00
CA LYS A 287 9.71 -17.12 -9.20
C LYS A 287 10.08 -16.38 -7.91
N VAL A 288 11.04 -15.46 -8.00
CA VAL A 288 11.51 -14.64 -6.89
C VAL A 288 10.88 -13.26 -6.99
N PHE A 289 10.25 -12.81 -5.91
CA PHE A 289 9.66 -11.47 -5.78
C PHE A 289 10.21 -10.77 -4.52
N HIS A 290 9.89 -9.49 -4.38
CA HIS A 290 10.08 -8.74 -3.14
C HIS A 290 8.79 -8.05 -2.73
N GLY A 291 8.11 -8.54 -1.70
CA GLY A 291 6.87 -7.93 -1.20
C GLY A 291 5.70 -8.10 -2.17
N ALA A 292 5.47 -9.33 -2.63
CA ALA A 292 4.61 -9.63 -3.77
C ALA A 292 3.09 -9.50 -3.53
N ASP A 293 2.68 -9.00 -2.36
CA ASP A 293 1.28 -9.03 -1.90
C ASP A 293 0.31 -8.39 -2.89
N TRP A 294 0.68 -7.25 -3.47
CA TRP A 294 -0.12 -6.56 -4.47
C TRP A 294 0.12 -7.10 -5.89
N ASP A 295 1.35 -7.52 -6.20
CA ASP A 295 1.69 -8.03 -7.52
C ASP A 295 0.87 -9.26 -7.88
N ILE A 296 0.68 -10.18 -6.93
CA ILE A 296 -0.17 -11.35 -7.12
C ILE A 296 -1.59 -10.94 -7.50
N GLU A 297 -2.18 -9.96 -6.83
CA GLU A 297 -3.53 -9.50 -7.15
C GLU A 297 -3.58 -8.78 -8.52
N TRP A 298 -2.57 -7.98 -8.84
CA TRP A 298 -2.49 -7.26 -10.11
C TRP A 298 -2.32 -8.20 -11.31
N LEU A 299 -1.46 -9.22 -11.20
CA LEU A 299 -1.28 -10.26 -12.22
C LEU A 299 -2.61 -10.95 -12.57
N GLN A 300 -3.40 -11.28 -11.56
CA GLN A 300 -4.71 -11.90 -11.73
C GLN A 300 -5.71 -10.94 -12.37
N LYS A 301 -5.86 -9.75 -11.77
CA LYS A 301 -6.80 -8.71 -12.19
C LYS A 301 -6.59 -8.31 -13.64
N ASP A 302 -5.33 -8.11 -14.04
CA ASP A 302 -5.01 -7.52 -15.32
C ASP A 302 -4.84 -8.55 -16.42
N PHE A 303 -4.17 -9.67 -16.14
CA PHE A 303 -3.70 -10.60 -17.18
C PHE A 303 -4.19 -12.05 -17.00
N GLY A 304 -4.84 -12.37 -15.87
CA GLY A 304 -5.17 -13.76 -15.55
C GLY A 304 -3.94 -14.64 -15.33
N ILE A 305 -2.88 -14.05 -14.78
CA ILE A 305 -1.61 -14.74 -14.47
C ILE A 305 -1.60 -15.16 -13.00
N TYR A 306 -1.07 -16.34 -12.74
CA TYR A 306 -0.94 -16.95 -11.42
C TYR A 306 0.47 -17.44 -11.18
N ILE A 307 0.87 -17.56 -9.90
CA ILE A 307 2.21 -18.01 -9.51
C ILE A 307 2.13 -19.31 -8.71
N VAL A 308 2.93 -20.30 -9.09
CA VAL A 308 3.20 -21.54 -8.33
C VAL A 308 4.71 -21.64 -8.16
N ASN A 309 5.23 -22.05 -6.99
CA ASN A 309 6.66 -21.98 -6.64
C ASN A 309 7.20 -20.54 -6.63
N MET A 310 6.95 -19.86 -5.52
CA MET A 310 7.37 -18.47 -5.29
C MET A 310 8.26 -18.38 -4.05
N PHE A 311 9.28 -17.53 -4.11
CA PHE A 311 10.06 -17.11 -2.95
C PHE A 311 10.02 -15.60 -2.82
N ASP A 312 9.45 -15.12 -1.71
CA ASP A 312 9.39 -13.69 -1.40
C ASP A 312 10.56 -13.28 -0.51
N THR A 313 11.45 -12.46 -1.04
CA THR A 313 12.63 -11.95 -0.33
C THR A 313 12.26 -11.03 0.85
N TYR A 314 11.11 -10.37 0.83
CA TYR A 314 10.59 -9.61 1.97
C TYR A 314 10.28 -10.56 3.15
N ARG A 315 9.63 -11.68 2.87
CA ARG A 315 9.32 -12.70 3.88
C ARG A 315 10.59 -13.34 4.43
N ALA A 316 11.57 -13.60 3.58
CA ALA A 316 12.89 -14.05 4.00
C ALA A 316 13.61 -13.04 4.91
N ALA A 317 13.61 -11.75 4.55
CA ALA A 317 14.18 -10.69 5.36
C ALA A 317 13.53 -10.62 6.75
N LYS A 318 12.21 -10.82 6.83
CA LYS A 318 11.46 -10.87 8.08
C LYS A 318 11.86 -12.08 8.94
N GLU A 319 11.95 -13.27 8.37
CA GLU A 319 12.41 -14.47 9.12
C GLU A 319 13.86 -14.35 9.61
N LEU A 320 14.70 -13.61 8.89
CA LEU A 320 16.08 -13.32 9.29
C LEU A 320 16.19 -12.19 10.32
N ASN A 321 15.08 -11.54 10.70
CA ASN A 321 15.04 -10.36 11.57
C ASN A 321 16.00 -9.25 11.10
N LEU A 322 16.02 -8.98 9.78
CA LEU A 322 16.85 -7.91 9.24
C LEU A 322 16.39 -6.53 9.76
N PRO A 323 17.30 -5.56 9.94
CA PRO A 323 16.98 -4.22 10.46
C PRO A 323 15.86 -3.49 9.70
N THR A 324 15.79 -3.70 8.39
CA THR A 324 14.74 -3.16 7.52
C THR A 324 14.41 -4.17 6.44
N LEU A 325 13.17 -4.14 5.97
CA LEU A 325 12.63 -5.17 5.09
C LEU A 325 12.56 -4.75 3.61
N SER A 326 12.93 -3.50 3.29
CA SER A 326 12.79 -2.93 1.95
C SER A 326 13.82 -3.45 0.95
N LEU A 327 13.47 -3.48 -0.33
CA LEU A 327 14.37 -3.87 -1.42
C LEU A 327 15.62 -2.99 -1.46
N ALA A 328 15.46 -1.68 -1.27
CA ALA A 328 16.56 -0.73 -1.19
C ALA A 328 17.60 -1.12 -0.13
N TYR A 329 17.16 -1.62 1.02
CA TYR A 329 18.06 -2.13 2.05
C TYR A 329 18.79 -3.40 1.62
N LEU A 330 18.09 -4.35 0.98
CA LEU A 330 18.71 -5.59 0.51
C LEU A 330 19.73 -5.31 -0.61
N LEU A 331 19.41 -4.40 -1.54
CA LEU A 331 20.32 -3.92 -2.58
C LEU A 331 21.56 -3.29 -1.96
N LYS A 332 21.40 -2.42 -0.96
CA LYS A 332 22.54 -1.80 -0.27
C LYS A 332 23.39 -2.83 0.48
N THR A 333 22.75 -3.72 1.22
CA THR A 333 23.42 -4.65 2.14
C THR A 333 24.17 -5.75 1.40
N TYR A 334 23.54 -6.34 0.38
CA TYR A 334 24.13 -7.48 -0.34
C TYR A 334 24.88 -7.07 -1.60
N CYS A 335 24.45 -6.01 -2.28
CA CYS A 335 25.01 -5.62 -3.58
C CYS A 335 25.84 -4.34 -3.51
N ASN A 336 25.81 -3.60 -2.39
CA ASN A 336 26.38 -2.26 -2.24
C ASN A 336 25.84 -1.25 -3.27
N ILE A 337 24.53 -1.33 -3.55
CA ILE A 337 23.84 -0.47 -4.50
C ILE A 337 22.88 0.45 -3.75
N ASP A 338 22.96 1.74 -4.04
CA ASP A 338 22.03 2.74 -3.52
C ASP A 338 20.84 2.85 -4.48
N ALA A 339 19.70 2.29 -4.07
CA ALA A 339 18.47 2.38 -4.85
C ALA A 339 18.01 3.84 -4.95
N SER A 340 17.77 4.31 -6.17
CA SER A 340 17.13 5.60 -6.38
C SER A 340 15.68 5.51 -5.90
N LYS A 341 15.17 6.53 -5.20
CA LYS A 341 13.74 6.63 -4.85
C LYS A 341 12.95 7.50 -5.83
N GLN A 342 13.59 7.98 -6.89
CA GLN A 342 13.08 9.09 -7.72
C GLN A 342 11.80 8.75 -8.50
N PHE A 343 11.56 7.47 -8.82
CA PHE A 343 10.51 7.06 -9.75
C PHE A 343 9.41 6.19 -9.14
N GLN A 344 9.43 5.97 -7.81
CA GLN A 344 8.43 5.13 -7.13
C GLN A 344 6.99 5.66 -7.32
N LEU A 345 6.80 6.98 -7.31
CA LEU A 345 5.50 7.63 -7.56
C LEU A 345 5.36 8.20 -8.99
N ALA A 346 6.22 7.77 -9.92
CA ALA A 346 6.21 8.27 -11.29
C ALA A 346 4.98 7.80 -12.08
N ASP A 347 4.69 8.52 -13.17
CA ASP A 347 3.65 8.12 -14.11
C ASP A 347 4.20 7.09 -15.11
N TRP A 348 4.13 5.81 -14.75
CA TRP A 348 4.59 4.68 -15.57
C TRP A 348 3.83 4.45 -16.88
N ARG A 349 2.81 5.28 -17.17
CA ARG A 349 2.07 5.28 -18.44
C ARG A 349 2.83 5.97 -19.57
N ILE A 350 3.88 6.73 -19.26
CA ILE A 350 4.64 7.51 -20.25
C ILE A 350 5.25 6.59 -21.30
N ARG A 351 5.10 6.95 -22.59
CA ARG A 351 5.72 6.28 -23.73
C ARG A 351 6.25 7.30 -24.76
N PRO A 352 7.43 7.06 -25.38
CA PRO A 352 8.37 5.99 -25.08
C PRO A 352 8.95 6.12 -23.66
N LEU A 353 9.30 4.99 -23.05
CA LEU A 353 9.80 4.97 -21.67
C LEU A 353 11.22 5.61 -21.63
N PRO A 354 11.47 6.63 -20.79
CA PRO A 354 12.79 7.23 -20.67
C PRO A 354 13.86 6.23 -20.22
N LYS A 355 15.12 6.47 -20.57
CA LYS A 355 16.23 5.55 -20.24
C LYS A 355 16.42 5.39 -18.73
N GLU A 356 16.16 6.44 -17.98
CA GLU A 356 16.24 6.49 -16.53
C GLU A 356 15.16 5.60 -15.90
N TYR A 357 13.96 5.58 -16.47
CA TYR A 357 12.87 4.69 -16.04
C TYR A 357 13.19 3.25 -16.38
N CYS A 358 13.74 2.98 -17.57
CA CYS A 358 14.21 1.65 -17.92
C CYS A 358 15.32 1.16 -16.99
N ARG A 359 16.25 2.02 -16.58
CA ARG A 359 17.31 1.65 -15.66
C ARG A 359 16.72 1.32 -14.28
N TYR A 360 15.90 2.21 -13.73
CA TYR A 360 15.23 2.00 -12.45
C TYR A 360 14.48 0.67 -12.43
N ALA A 361 13.58 0.45 -13.39
CA ALA A 361 12.75 -0.75 -13.40
C ALA A 361 13.58 -2.05 -13.51
N ARG A 362 14.69 -2.01 -14.24
CA ARG A 362 15.62 -3.16 -14.29
C ARG A 362 16.26 -3.43 -12.94
N GLU A 363 16.65 -2.41 -12.18
CA GLU A 363 17.34 -2.56 -10.89
C GLU A 363 16.49 -3.32 -9.87
N ASP A 364 15.16 -3.27 -9.95
CA ASP A 364 14.24 -3.98 -9.04
C ASP A 364 14.34 -5.52 -9.15
N THR A 365 14.67 -6.05 -10.32
CA THR A 365 14.75 -7.51 -10.57
C THR A 365 16.16 -8.02 -10.83
N HIS A 366 17.03 -7.18 -11.38
CA HIS A 366 18.38 -7.55 -11.85
C HIS A 366 19.25 -8.22 -10.76
N TYR A 367 19.18 -7.71 -9.53
CA TYR A 367 19.96 -8.23 -8.40
C TYR A 367 19.20 -9.25 -7.55
N LEU A 368 17.91 -9.43 -7.80
CA LEU A 368 17.01 -10.11 -6.87
C LEU A 368 17.30 -11.61 -6.77
N LEU A 369 17.76 -12.25 -7.85
CA LEU A 369 18.19 -13.64 -7.82
C LEU A 369 19.46 -13.85 -6.98
N TYR A 370 20.40 -12.90 -7.01
CA TYR A 370 21.57 -12.95 -6.12
C TYR A 370 21.17 -12.75 -4.66
N ILE A 371 20.28 -11.78 -4.39
CA ILE A 371 19.72 -11.55 -3.06
C ILE A 371 19.03 -12.82 -2.54
N TYR A 372 18.25 -13.50 -3.38
CA TYR A 372 17.66 -14.80 -3.07
C TYR A 372 18.72 -15.82 -2.63
N ASP A 373 19.81 -15.99 -3.36
CA ASP A 373 20.88 -16.93 -2.98
C ASP A 373 21.46 -16.62 -1.60
N ARG A 374 21.69 -15.34 -1.32
CA ARG A 374 22.24 -14.84 -0.04
C ARG A 374 21.28 -15.11 1.11
N LEU A 375 20.01 -14.71 0.97
CA LEU A 375 18.99 -14.91 1.98
C LEU A 375 18.75 -16.40 2.24
N ARG A 376 18.71 -17.21 1.18
CA ARG A 376 18.56 -18.67 1.28
C ARG A 376 19.66 -19.31 2.10
N ASN A 377 20.93 -18.95 1.84
CA ASN A 377 22.05 -19.47 2.61
C ASN A 377 22.00 -19.02 4.08
N GLN A 378 21.66 -17.76 4.33
CA GLN A 378 21.53 -17.22 5.70
C GLN A 378 20.41 -17.91 6.49
N LEU A 379 19.27 -18.20 5.85
CA LEU A 379 18.17 -18.94 6.48
C LEU A 379 18.60 -20.37 6.88
N LEU A 380 19.47 -20.99 6.08
CA LEU A 380 20.03 -22.31 6.39
C LEU A 380 21.10 -22.24 7.49
N ASP A 381 21.85 -21.14 7.58
CA ASP A 381 22.87 -20.94 8.62
C ASP A 381 22.27 -20.81 10.03
N LEU A 382 21.14 -20.09 10.17
CA LEU A 382 20.51 -19.85 11.49
C LEU A 382 19.99 -21.12 12.17
N ASN A 383 19.71 -22.18 11.41
CA ASN A 383 19.08 -23.41 11.89
C ASN A 383 20.00 -24.64 11.77
N GLU A 384 21.32 -24.49 11.80
CA GLU A 384 22.29 -25.60 11.69
C GLU A 384 22.10 -26.45 10.41
N ASN A 385 21.67 -25.84 9.30
CA ASN A 385 21.25 -26.49 8.05
C ASN A 385 19.95 -27.31 8.11
N ASN A 386 19.14 -27.17 9.16
CA ASN A 386 17.76 -27.63 9.14
C ASN A 386 16.92 -26.65 8.30
N SER A 387 16.34 -27.14 7.20
CA SER A 387 15.64 -26.33 6.19
C SER A 387 14.30 -25.73 6.65
N GLN A 388 13.99 -25.74 7.95
CA GLN A 388 12.72 -25.32 8.52
C GLN A 388 12.37 -23.84 8.28
N LEU A 389 13.28 -22.90 8.54
CA LEU A 389 13.03 -21.46 8.27
C LEU A 389 12.85 -21.20 6.77
N LEU A 390 13.65 -21.86 5.94
CA LEU A 390 13.53 -21.76 4.50
C LEU A 390 12.18 -22.30 4.00
N ARG A 391 11.73 -23.45 4.51
CA ARG A 391 10.38 -23.99 4.25
C ARG A 391 9.27 -23.06 4.73
N LEU A 392 9.47 -22.39 5.86
CA LEU A 392 8.52 -21.39 6.37
C LEU A 392 8.39 -20.20 5.40
N VAL A 393 9.49 -19.71 4.82
CA VAL A 393 9.43 -18.66 3.80
C VAL A 393 8.64 -19.11 2.57
N TYR A 394 8.88 -20.33 2.05
CA TYR A 394 8.08 -20.88 0.96
C TYR A 394 6.60 -21.02 1.35
N THR A 395 6.31 -21.41 2.59
CA THR A 395 4.93 -21.50 3.10
C THR A 395 4.25 -20.13 3.14
N LYS A 396 4.94 -19.09 3.62
CA LYS A 396 4.44 -17.70 3.63
C LYS A 396 4.26 -17.16 2.20
N SER A 397 5.20 -17.46 1.30
CA SER A 397 5.13 -17.10 -0.12
C SER A 397 3.93 -17.77 -0.81
N LYS A 398 3.68 -19.04 -0.50
CA LYS A 398 2.52 -19.81 -0.95
C LYS A 398 1.20 -19.18 -0.49
N ILE A 399 1.10 -18.71 0.76
CA ILE A 399 -0.10 -18.00 1.26
C ILE A 399 -0.36 -16.72 0.45
N ILE A 400 0.70 -15.98 0.08
CA ILE A 400 0.57 -14.79 -0.78
C ILE A 400 0.02 -15.20 -2.16
N CYS A 401 0.57 -16.26 -2.76
CA CYS A 401 0.11 -16.77 -4.06
C CYS A 401 -1.35 -17.27 -4.04
N GLN A 402 -1.87 -17.69 -2.87
CA GLN A 402 -3.27 -18.12 -2.71
C GLN A 402 -4.26 -16.94 -2.62
N LYS A 403 -3.79 -15.70 -2.46
CA LYS A 403 -4.66 -14.53 -2.45
C LYS A 403 -5.41 -14.45 -3.77
N LEU A 404 -6.70 -14.14 -3.69
CA LEU A 404 -7.55 -13.90 -4.84
C LEU A 404 -7.95 -12.43 -4.87
N TYR A 405 -7.71 -11.76 -5.99
CA TYR A 405 -8.13 -10.38 -6.16
C TYR A 405 -9.65 -10.24 -5.99
N LYS A 406 -10.06 -9.19 -5.26
CA LYS A 406 -11.47 -8.83 -5.08
C LYS A 406 -11.66 -7.36 -5.47
N LYS A 407 -12.70 -7.10 -6.26
CA LYS A 407 -13.06 -5.73 -6.65
C LYS A 407 -13.31 -4.87 -5.39
N PRO A 408 -12.90 -3.59 -5.39
CA PRO A 408 -13.26 -2.65 -4.33
C PRO A 408 -14.77 -2.53 -4.18
N ILE A 409 -15.26 -2.76 -2.96
CA ILE A 409 -16.68 -2.62 -2.60
C ILE A 409 -16.87 -1.22 -2.00
N PHE A 410 -17.91 -0.52 -2.46
CA PHE A 410 -18.27 0.77 -1.87
C PHE A 410 -18.84 0.57 -0.45
N ASP A 411 -18.21 1.20 0.54
CA ASP A 411 -18.71 1.24 1.91
C ASP A 411 -19.49 2.54 2.14
N GLU A 412 -20.80 2.42 2.32
CA GLU A 412 -21.69 3.55 2.58
C GLU A 412 -21.36 4.33 3.85
N ASN A 413 -20.59 3.75 4.79
CA ASN A 413 -20.18 4.40 6.03
C ASN A 413 -18.73 4.90 6.00
N ALA A 414 -17.96 4.64 4.95
CA ALA A 414 -16.55 5.04 4.88
C ALA A 414 -16.37 6.57 4.88
N TYR A 415 -17.39 7.34 4.46
CA TYR A 415 -17.41 8.80 4.62
C TYR A 415 -17.28 9.25 6.08
N LYS A 416 -17.75 8.44 7.05
CA LYS A 416 -17.59 8.72 8.48
C LYS A 416 -16.11 8.69 8.88
N THR A 417 -15.35 7.73 8.35
CA THR A 417 -13.90 7.64 8.57
C THR A 417 -13.17 8.82 7.96
N LEU A 418 -13.60 9.28 6.77
CA LEU A 418 -13.06 10.46 6.12
C LEU A 418 -13.31 11.73 6.96
N TYR A 419 -14.54 11.89 7.46
CA TYR A 419 -14.93 12.96 8.37
C TYR A 419 -14.05 13.01 9.62
N LEU A 420 -13.85 11.84 10.28
CA LEU A 420 -13.07 11.73 11.51
C LEU A 420 -11.57 12.02 11.35
N LYS A 421 -11.02 11.95 10.13
CA LYS A 421 -9.60 12.23 9.84
C LYS A 421 -9.31 13.72 9.67
N CYS A 422 -10.29 14.50 9.24
CA CYS A 422 -10.03 15.85 8.71
C CYS A 422 -10.51 16.99 9.61
N HIS A 423 -11.36 16.76 10.62
CA HIS A 423 -11.99 17.88 11.34
C HIS A 423 -11.67 18.05 12.82
N LYS A 424 -11.56 19.35 13.17
CA LYS A 424 -11.60 19.96 14.50
C LYS A 424 -13.00 20.54 14.82
N THR A 425 -13.94 20.51 13.88
CA THR A 425 -15.29 21.12 13.95
C THR A 425 -16.38 20.09 13.68
N THR A 426 -17.54 20.29 14.29
CA THR A 426 -18.72 19.42 14.19
C THR A 426 -19.59 19.83 13.02
N PHE A 427 -19.84 18.91 12.09
CA PHE A 427 -20.79 19.10 10.99
C PHE A 427 -22.23 19.02 11.50
N ASP A 428 -23.11 19.88 11.00
CA ASP A 428 -24.55 19.76 11.19
C ASP A 428 -25.16 18.63 10.33
N GLY A 429 -26.44 18.35 10.53
CA GLY A 429 -27.16 17.29 9.80
C GLY A 429 -27.18 17.48 8.28
N SER A 430 -27.17 18.72 7.79
CA SER A 430 -27.14 19.01 6.34
C SER A 430 -25.75 18.78 5.77
N GLN A 431 -24.70 19.22 6.48
CA GLN A 431 -23.30 19.04 6.08
C GLN A 431 -22.91 17.56 6.06
N LEU A 432 -23.35 16.77 7.06
CA LEU A 432 -23.15 15.32 7.06
C LEU A 432 -23.87 14.63 5.90
N THR A 433 -25.07 15.09 5.57
CA THR A 433 -25.83 14.57 4.42
C THR A 433 -25.13 14.89 3.12
N ALA A 434 -24.64 16.13 2.95
CA ALA A 434 -23.87 16.54 1.79
C ALA A 434 -22.60 15.69 1.65
N LEU A 435 -21.86 15.49 2.74
CA LEU A 435 -20.67 14.64 2.75
C LEU A 435 -20.98 13.21 2.28
N LYS A 436 -22.05 12.60 2.80
CA LYS A 436 -22.48 11.25 2.40
C LYS A 436 -22.84 11.19 0.90
N LEU A 437 -23.64 12.14 0.42
CA LEU A 437 -24.09 12.19 -0.97
C LEU A 437 -22.93 12.44 -1.94
N LEU A 438 -22.04 13.37 -1.62
CA LEU A 438 -20.85 13.67 -2.43
C LEU A 438 -19.86 12.49 -2.44
N TYR A 439 -19.71 11.79 -1.32
CA TYR A 439 -18.87 10.59 -1.24
C TYR A 439 -19.39 9.48 -2.17
N ALA A 440 -20.71 9.23 -2.15
CA ALA A 440 -21.34 8.26 -3.05
C ALA A 440 -21.27 8.69 -4.53
N TRP A 441 -21.53 9.97 -4.81
CA TRP A 441 -21.38 10.53 -6.16
C TRP A 441 -19.95 10.37 -6.70
N ARG A 442 -18.95 10.66 -5.86
CA ARG A 442 -17.54 10.52 -6.25
C ARG A 442 -17.20 9.08 -6.64
N ASP A 443 -17.63 8.09 -5.85
CA ASP A 443 -17.39 6.68 -6.18
C ASP A 443 -18.09 6.27 -7.48
N LYS A 444 -19.35 6.70 -7.68
CA LYS A 444 -20.09 6.45 -8.92
C LYS A 444 -19.33 6.98 -10.14
N ILE A 445 -18.95 8.26 -10.14
CA ILE A 445 -18.23 8.88 -11.25
C ILE A 445 -16.85 8.23 -11.45
N ALA A 446 -16.15 7.90 -10.36
CA ALA A 446 -14.86 7.23 -10.41
C ALA A 446 -14.95 5.87 -11.14
N ARG A 447 -16.01 5.10 -10.87
CA ARG A 447 -16.27 3.82 -11.57
C ARG A 447 -16.63 4.04 -13.05
N GLU A 448 -17.53 4.96 -13.33
CA GLU A 448 -18.05 5.25 -14.68
C GLU A 448 -16.94 5.73 -15.64
N GLU A 449 -16.10 6.65 -15.17
CA GLU A 449 -15.01 7.25 -15.95
C GLU A 449 -13.70 6.45 -15.88
N ASP A 450 -13.64 5.39 -15.07
CA ASP A 450 -12.42 4.64 -14.72
C ASP A 450 -11.31 5.56 -14.18
N GLU A 451 -11.59 6.34 -13.14
CA GLU A 451 -10.64 7.27 -12.54
C GLU A 451 -10.53 7.01 -11.03
N SER A 452 -9.43 7.42 -10.40
CA SER A 452 -9.36 7.33 -8.94
C SER A 452 -10.32 8.33 -8.31
N THR A 453 -10.81 8.02 -7.10
CA THR A 453 -11.63 8.95 -6.31
C THR A 453 -10.89 10.27 -6.08
N SER A 454 -9.57 10.23 -5.83
CA SER A 454 -8.72 11.41 -5.67
C SER A 454 -8.57 12.24 -6.95
N TYR A 455 -8.68 11.64 -8.14
CA TYR A 455 -8.70 12.39 -9.40
C TYR A 455 -10.06 13.06 -9.63
N VAL A 456 -11.16 12.36 -9.33
CA VAL A 456 -12.52 12.90 -9.46
C VAL A 456 -12.70 14.12 -8.55
N LEU A 457 -12.49 13.94 -7.24
CA LEU A 457 -12.63 14.99 -6.24
C LEU A 457 -11.78 14.64 -5.00
N PRO A 458 -10.60 15.27 -4.80
CA PRO A 458 -9.77 15.09 -3.62
C PRO A 458 -10.51 15.21 -2.29
N ASP A 459 -10.13 14.37 -1.33
CA ASP A 459 -10.74 14.27 0.00
C ASP A 459 -10.93 15.63 0.69
N LEU A 460 -9.88 16.48 0.71
CA LEU A 460 -9.95 17.80 1.35
C LEU A 460 -10.96 18.73 0.68
N MET A 461 -11.09 18.70 -0.66
CA MET A 461 -12.06 19.53 -1.37
C MET A 461 -13.48 19.00 -1.19
N LEU A 462 -13.66 17.68 -1.16
CA LEU A 462 -14.95 17.07 -0.91
C LEU A 462 -15.51 17.51 0.45
N ILE A 463 -14.68 17.46 1.49
CA ILE A 463 -15.03 17.88 2.84
C ILE A 463 -15.34 19.38 2.88
N HIS A 464 -14.51 20.19 2.22
CA HIS A 464 -14.70 21.64 2.19
C HIS A 464 -16.01 22.06 1.50
N ILE A 465 -16.38 21.41 0.39
CA ILE A 465 -17.67 21.65 -0.29
C ILE A 465 -18.83 21.27 0.65
N ALA A 466 -18.72 20.13 1.35
CA ALA A 466 -19.73 19.70 2.31
C ALA A 466 -19.86 20.65 3.51
N GLU A 467 -18.75 21.24 3.98
CA GLU A 467 -18.74 22.23 5.06
C GLU A 467 -19.40 23.55 4.62
N LEU A 468 -19.07 24.06 3.44
CA LEU A 468 -19.60 25.35 2.97
C LEU A 468 -21.07 25.31 2.52
N LEU A 469 -21.58 24.15 2.10
CA LEU A 469 -22.93 23.97 1.54
C LEU A 469 -23.30 25.07 0.51
N PRO A 470 -22.54 25.22 -0.58
CA PRO A 470 -22.80 26.26 -1.57
C PRO A 470 -24.19 26.06 -2.20
N LYS A 471 -24.96 27.16 -2.27
CA LYS A 471 -26.37 27.17 -2.73
C LYS A 471 -26.52 27.33 -4.24
N ASP A 472 -25.43 27.63 -4.94
CA ASP A 472 -25.39 27.79 -6.39
C ASP A 472 -24.12 27.18 -6.99
N ILE A 473 -24.10 27.08 -8.32
CA ILE A 473 -23.00 26.48 -9.09
C ILE A 473 -21.69 27.28 -8.92
N GLN A 474 -21.77 28.61 -8.78
CA GLN A 474 -20.58 29.45 -8.63
C GLN A 474 -19.90 29.25 -7.27
N GLY A 475 -20.69 29.02 -6.23
CA GLY A 475 -20.21 28.65 -4.91
C GLY A 475 -19.44 27.33 -4.94
N ILE A 476 -19.93 26.32 -5.68
CA ILE A 476 -19.20 25.04 -5.85
C ILE A 476 -17.84 25.27 -6.50
N ARG A 477 -17.78 26.07 -7.58
CA ARG A 477 -16.50 26.41 -8.23
C ARG A 477 -15.56 27.15 -7.28
N ALA A 478 -16.07 28.11 -6.52
CA ALA A 478 -15.28 28.89 -5.57
C ALA A 478 -14.72 28.03 -4.41
N SER A 479 -15.40 26.95 -4.04
CA SER A 479 -14.91 25.97 -3.05
C SER A 479 -13.73 25.13 -3.55
N CYS A 480 -13.42 25.14 -4.85
CA CYS A 480 -12.27 24.44 -5.40
C CYS A 480 -11.17 25.42 -5.78
N LYS A 481 -9.98 25.29 -5.19
CA LYS A 481 -8.80 26.10 -5.58
C LYS A 481 -8.46 25.93 -7.07
N LEU A 482 -8.59 24.70 -7.55
CA LEU A 482 -8.59 24.35 -8.97
C LEU A 482 -9.72 23.35 -9.15
N VAL A 483 -10.71 23.68 -9.99
CA VAL A 483 -11.86 22.81 -10.20
C VAL A 483 -11.42 21.56 -10.98
N PRO A 484 -11.58 20.34 -10.43
CA PRO A 484 -11.32 19.11 -11.18
C PRO A 484 -12.22 19.02 -12.41
N GLU A 485 -11.69 18.46 -13.51
CA GLU A 485 -12.42 18.37 -14.78
C GLU A 485 -13.78 17.65 -14.63
N LEU A 486 -13.80 16.56 -13.85
CA LEU A 486 -15.02 15.77 -13.63
C LEU A 486 -16.00 16.46 -12.69
N VAL A 487 -15.53 17.34 -11.80
CA VAL A 487 -16.41 18.21 -11.02
C VAL A 487 -17.05 19.25 -11.94
N GLU A 488 -16.25 19.90 -12.79
CA GLU A 488 -16.73 20.92 -13.73
C GLU A 488 -17.80 20.37 -14.69
N LYS A 489 -17.61 19.16 -15.21
CA LYS A 489 -18.58 18.47 -16.08
C LYS A 489 -19.90 18.10 -15.38
N ASN A 490 -19.89 17.95 -14.06
CA ASN A 490 -21.02 17.42 -13.28
C ASN A 490 -21.55 18.43 -12.24
N LEU A 491 -21.30 19.73 -12.43
CA LEU A 491 -21.70 20.77 -11.48
C LEU A 491 -23.20 20.80 -11.17
N GLU A 492 -24.04 20.52 -12.16
CA GLU A 492 -25.50 20.49 -12.03
C GLU A 492 -25.97 19.35 -11.13
N ASP A 493 -25.34 18.17 -11.25
CA ASP A 493 -25.65 17.02 -10.40
C ASP A 493 -25.15 17.25 -8.97
N ILE A 494 -23.94 17.79 -8.80
CA ILE A 494 -23.41 18.16 -7.49
C ILE A 494 -24.31 19.20 -6.81
N HIS A 495 -24.76 20.23 -7.54
CA HIS A 495 -25.67 21.24 -7.04
C HIS A 495 -26.99 20.62 -6.56
N ARG A 496 -27.58 19.70 -7.36
CA ARG A 496 -28.80 18.97 -6.98
C ARG A 496 -28.61 18.17 -5.69
N LEU A 497 -27.47 17.49 -5.52
CA LEU A 497 -27.15 16.73 -4.30
C LEU A 497 -27.03 17.64 -3.07
N LEU A 498 -26.46 18.84 -3.23
CA LEU A 498 -26.35 19.82 -2.14
C LEU A 498 -27.72 20.38 -1.74
N ILE A 499 -28.59 20.70 -2.70
CA ILE A 499 -29.97 21.11 -2.40
C ILE A 499 -30.72 19.99 -1.67
N GLN A 500 -30.58 18.75 -2.14
CA GLN A 500 -31.15 17.59 -1.46
C GLN A 500 -30.65 17.43 -0.02
N ALA A 501 -29.35 17.68 0.22
CA ALA A 501 -28.76 17.62 1.55
C ALA A 501 -29.35 18.67 2.51
N ILE A 502 -29.65 19.87 1.99
CA ILE A 502 -30.28 20.96 2.76
C ILE A 502 -31.75 20.65 3.04
N GLU A 503 -32.48 20.06 2.10
CA GLU A 503 -33.90 19.71 2.26
C GLU A 503 -34.13 18.51 3.18
N LYS A 504 -33.18 17.57 3.21
CA LYS A 504 -33.27 16.32 3.98
C LYS A 504 -32.04 16.17 4.88
N PRO A 505 -31.86 17.03 5.89
CA PRO A 505 -30.79 16.87 6.84
C PRO A 505 -30.96 15.53 7.57
N LEU A 506 -29.86 14.83 7.80
CA LEU A 506 -29.82 13.72 8.73
C LEU A 506 -30.29 14.25 10.09
N SER A 507 -31.35 13.66 10.64
CA SER A 507 -31.81 13.99 11.99
C SER A 507 -30.67 13.74 12.98
N GLU A 508 -30.54 14.59 14.00
CA GLU A 508 -29.58 14.47 15.12
C GLU A 508 -29.66 13.11 15.86
N THR A 509 -30.55 12.21 15.47
CA THR A 509 -30.63 10.82 15.93
C THR A 509 -29.57 9.94 15.28
N ASN A 510 -28.29 10.22 15.57
CA ASN A 510 -27.20 9.25 15.64
C ASN A 510 -25.99 9.82 16.40
N ASP A 511 -26.21 10.83 17.25
CA ASP A 511 -25.24 11.24 18.26
C ASP A 511 -24.80 10.03 19.09
N GLY A 512 -25.65 9.04 19.35
CA GLY A 512 -25.23 7.79 20.00
C GLY A 512 -24.09 7.02 19.31
N GLU A 513 -23.95 7.06 17.99
CA GLU A 513 -22.85 6.39 17.27
C GLU A 513 -21.61 7.28 17.11
N PHE A 514 -21.81 8.55 16.72
CA PHE A 514 -20.69 9.48 16.56
C PHE A 514 -20.16 9.97 17.91
N GLU A 515 -21.02 10.25 18.90
CA GLU A 515 -20.64 10.48 20.29
C GLU A 515 -20.18 9.19 20.98
N SER A 516 -20.59 7.96 20.64
CA SER A 516 -19.93 6.78 21.24
C SER A 516 -18.55 6.52 20.65
N LEU A 517 -18.32 6.85 19.37
CA LEU A 517 -17.00 6.85 18.75
C LEU A 517 -16.10 8.00 19.25
N GLN A 518 -16.69 9.17 19.52
CA GLN A 518 -16.01 10.30 20.19
C GLN A 518 -15.84 10.06 21.70
N ASN A 519 -16.82 9.49 22.42
CA ASN A 519 -16.79 9.18 23.85
C ASN A 519 -15.92 7.98 24.18
N LYS A 520 -15.76 6.99 23.29
CA LYS A 520 -14.67 6.01 23.43
C LYS A 520 -13.28 6.70 23.40
N ARG A 521 -13.16 7.84 22.72
CA ARG A 521 -11.98 8.72 22.77
C ARG A 521 -11.99 9.65 24.00
N SER A 522 -13.14 10.18 24.44
CA SER A 522 -13.28 11.04 25.62
C SER A 522 -13.04 10.28 26.92
N ILE A 523 -13.59 9.08 27.08
CA ILE A 523 -13.45 8.20 28.26
C ILE A 523 -12.00 7.73 28.40
N ALA A 524 -11.33 7.42 27.29
CA ALA A 524 -9.89 7.16 27.26
C ALA A 524 -9.03 8.39 27.62
N SER A 525 -9.61 9.60 27.63
CA SER A 525 -8.95 10.84 28.03
C SER A 525 -9.37 11.38 29.41
N SER A 526 -10.57 11.04 29.91
CA SER A 526 -11.11 11.51 31.18
C SER A 526 -10.72 10.67 32.39
N ASP A 527 -10.26 9.43 32.20
CA ASP A 527 -9.69 8.58 33.28
C ASP A 527 -8.33 9.07 33.80
N THR A 528 -7.93 10.31 33.48
CA THR A 528 -6.71 10.95 33.99
C THR A 528 -6.95 12.11 34.95
N ASN A 529 -8.20 12.45 35.30
CA ASN A 529 -8.50 13.52 36.26
C ASN A 529 -9.44 13.06 37.37
N ILE A 530 -8.92 12.30 38.34
CA ILE A 530 -9.48 12.30 39.70
C ILE A 530 -8.62 13.23 40.55
N SER A 531 -9.24 14.33 40.95
CA SER A 531 -8.77 15.27 41.96
C SER A 531 -8.53 14.55 43.28
N ILE A 532 -7.28 14.57 43.77
CA ILE A 532 -6.97 14.26 45.17
C ILE A 532 -6.76 15.60 45.85
N ASP A 533 -7.79 16.06 46.56
CA ASP A 533 -7.65 17.10 47.57
C ASP A 533 -7.68 16.46 48.97
N SER A 534 -6.79 16.99 49.81
CA SER A 534 -6.67 16.85 51.27
C SER A 534 -7.22 15.60 51.97
N SER A 535 -6.36 14.61 52.21
CA SER A 535 -6.18 13.97 53.53
C SER A 535 -5.26 12.76 53.40
N LEU A 536 -4.09 12.83 54.03
CA LEU A 536 -3.35 11.74 54.69
C LEU A 536 -1.97 12.27 55.08
N ASN A 537 -2.00 13.20 56.03
CA ASN A 537 -0.96 13.29 57.05
C ASN A 537 -1.09 12.04 57.91
N ASN A 538 -0.15 11.10 57.74
CA ASN A 538 0.35 10.14 58.73
C ASN A 538 0.86 8.92 57.98
N ASP A 539 2.18 8.81 57.89
CA ASP A 539 2.96 7.57 58.06
C ASP A 539 4.33 7.70 57.40
N ASN A 540 5.03 8.78 57.75
CA ASN A 540 6.46 8.93 57.54
C ASN A 540 7.19 8.40 58.79
N LYS A 541 7.13 7.08 59.03
CA LYS A 541 7.91 6.43 60.11
C LYS A 541 7.87 4.89 60.10
N ARG A 542 8.29 4.22 59.02
CA ARG A 542 8.89 2.87 59.10
C ARG A 542 9.34 2.39 57.73
N ALA A 543 10.63 2.07 57.64
CA ALA A 543 11.34 1.28 56.63
C ALA A 543 12.57 1.99 56.07
N LYS A 544 13.37 2.57 56.98
CA LYS A 544 14.80 2.74 56.80
C LYS A 544 15.43 1.66 57.67
N LEU A 545 15.70 0.48 57.12
CA LEU A 545 16.54 -0.59 57.65
C LEU A 545 16.45 -1.80 56.69
N VAL A 546 17.59 -2.47 56.52
CA VAL A 546 17.85 -3.63 55.64
C VAL A 546 18.21 -3.28 54.20
N SER A 547 19.30 -2.53 54.05
CA SER A 547 20.22 -2.69 52.92
C SER A 547 21.56 -3.20 53.48
N GLU A 548 21.66 -4.51 53.69
CA GLU A 548 22.93 -5.23 53.82
C GLU A 548 22.64 -6.74 53.84
N LYS A 549 23.28 -7.43 52.90
CA LYS A 549 23.32 -8.88 52.60
C LYS A 549 22.46 -9.39 51.43
N TYR A 550 23.24 -9.83 50.44
CA TYR A 550 23.00 -10.62 49.23
C TYR A 550 22.84 -9.82 47.95
#